data_AF-A0A9D8AMD4-F1
#
_entry.id   AF-A0A9D8AMD4-F1
#
_cell.length_a   1.000
_cell.length_b   1.000
_cell.length_c   1.000
_cell.angle_alpha   90.00
_cell.angle_beta   90.00
_cell.angle_gamma   90.00
#
_symmetry.space_group_name_H-M   'P 1'
#
loop_
_entity.id
_entity.type
_entity.pdbx_description
1 polymer ?
#
loop_
_entity_poly.entity_id
_entity_poly.type
_entity_poly.pdbx_seq_one_letter_code
_entity_poly.pdbx_strand_id
1 'polypeptide(L)' 'MDNQTISKEWFDIAAVGLSSVKYLQNMHPIPIEIICYHCQQSSEKY' A
#
# COMPACT_ATOMS: atom_id res chain seq x y z
N MET A 1 17.78 15.15 3.72
CA MET A 1 17.09 13.99 4.34
C MET A 1 18.04 12.82 4.29
N ASP A 2 18.11 12.05 5.37
CA ASP A 2 18.96 10.85 5.45
C ASP A 2 18.31 9.68 4.69
N ASN A 3 19.12 8.84 4.05
CA ASN A 3 18.63 7.72 3.22
C ASN A 3 17.86 6.68 4.04
N GLN A 4 18.19 6.50 5.32
CA GLN A 4 17.44 5.59 6.20
C GLN A 4 16.08 6.17 6.54
N THR A 5 15.98 7.50 6.72
CA THR A 5 14.69 8.17 6.91
C THR A 5 13.80 8.01 5.68
N ILE A 6 14.34 8.22 4.49
CA ILE A 6 13.58 8.05 3.23
C ILE A 6 13.11 6.60 3.06
N SER A 7 14.01 5.63 3.26
CA SER A 7 13.66 4.21 3.16
C SER A 7 12.59 3.81 4.18
N LYS A 8 12.66 4.32 5.41
CA LYS A 8 11.64 4.08 6.43
C LYS A 8 10.28 4.66 6.02
N GLU A 9 10.25 5.90 5.54
CA GLU A 9 9.02 6.52 5.04
C GLU A 9 8.39 5.71 3.90
N TRP A 10 9.21 5.14 3.01
CA TRP A 10 8.73 4.28 1.93
C TRP A 10 8.08 2.99 2.44
N PHE A 11 8.68 2.33 3.44
CA PHE A 11 8.08 1.15 4.08
C PHE A 11 6.80 1.49 4.85
N ASP A 12 6.77 2.64 5.52
CA ASP A 12 5.57 3.12 6.22
C ASP A 12 4.42 3.36 5.21
N ILE A 13 4.70 3.94 4.04
CA ILE A 13 3.70 4.12 2.97
C ILE A 13 3.23 2.77 2.41
N ALA A 14 4.13 1.81 2.22
CA ALA A 14 3.76 0.46 1.76
C ALA A 14 2.85 -0.26 2.78
N ALA A 15 3.11 -0.09 4.08
CA ALA A 15 2.27 -0.63 5.15
C ALA A 15 0.86 0.00 5.14
N VAL A 16 0.75 1.30 4.85
CA VAL A 16 -0.54 1.97 4.66
C VAL A 16 -1.31 1.34 3.50
N GLY A 17 -0.67 1.09 2.35
CA GLY A 17 -1.29 0.43 1.21
C GLY A 17 -1.89 -0.94 1.56
N LEU A 18 -1.19 -1.74 2.37
CA LEU A 18 -1.70 -3.03 2.85
C LEU A 18 -2.94 -2.87 3.75
N SER A 19 -2.98 -1.85 4.60
CA SER A 19 -4.15 -1.57 5.43
C SER A 19 -5.37 -1.18 4.60
N SER A 20 -5.18 -0.40 3.53
CA SER A 20 -6.24 -0.03 2.58
C SER A 20 -6.79 -1.27 1.87
N VAL A 21 -5.92 -2.18 1.41
CA VAL A 21 -6.35 -3.44 0.79
C VAL A 21 -7.22 -4.28 1.72
N LYS A 22 -6.82 -4.43 3.00
CA LYS A 22 -7.60 -5.17 4.01
C LYS A 22 -8.98 -4.56 4.21
N TYR A 23 -9.09 -3.24 4.19
CA TYR A 23 -10.39 -2.56 4.29
C TYR A 23 -11.25 -2.79 3.04
N LEU A 24 -10.67 -2.59 1.85
CA LEU A 24 -11.37 -2.72 0.56
C LEU A 24 -11.87 -4.15 0.28
N GLN A 25 -11.16 -5.18 0.75
CA GLN A 25 -11.58 -6.58 0.63
C GLN A 25 -12.93 -6.88 1.29
N ASN A 26 -13.37 -6.05 2.24
CA ASN A 26 -14.65 -6.22 2.94
C ASN A 26 -15.80 -5.41 2.31
N MET A 27 -15.58 -4.69 1.21
CA MET A 27 -16.63 -3.94 0.51
C MET A 27 -17.48 -4.82 -0.42
N HIS A 28 -18.70 -4.36 -0.73
CA HIS A 28 -19.55 -4.99 -1.74
C HIS A 28 -20.11 -3.97 -2.73
N PRO A 29 -19.82 -4.08 -4.05
CA PRO A 29 -18.90 -5.07 -4.64
C PRO A 29 -17.45 -4.83 -4.19
N ILE A 30 -16.62 -5.88 -4.27
CA ILE A 30 -15.18 -5.77 -3.95
C ILE A 30 -14.50 -5.01 -5.09
N PRO A 31 -13.79 -3.89 -4.82
CA PRO A 31 -13.14 -3.09 -5.85
C PRO A 31 -11.74 -3.66 -6.18
N ILE A 32 -11.70 -4.71 -7.01
CA ILE A 32 -10.49 -5.47 -7.32
C ILE A 32 -9.40 -4.60 -7.98
N GLU A 33 -9.77 -3.71 -8.89
CA GLU A 33 -8.84 -2.82 -9.59
C GLU A 33 -8.09 -1.90 -8.62
N ILE A 34 -8.81 -1.37 -7.62
CA ILE A 34 -8.24 -0.49 -6.58
C ILE A 34 -7.29 -1.30 -5.68
N ILE A 35 -7.68 -2.53 -5.32
CA ILE A 35 -6.83 -3.44 -4.55
C ILE A 35 -5.53 -3.74 -5.30
N CYS A 36 -5.61 -4.10 -6.59
CA CYS A 36 -4.43 -4.37 -7.42
C CYS A 36 -3.51 -3.15 -7.55
N TYR A 37 -4.09 -1.95 -7.69
CA TYR A 37 -3.33 -0.71 -7.72
C TYR A 37 -2.52 -0.49 -6.42
N HIS A 38 -3.15 -0.68 -5.25
CA HIS A 38 -2.44 -0.58 -3.96
C HIS A 38 -1.33 -1.62 -3.80
N CYS A 39 -1.55 -2.85 -4.27
CA CYS A 39 -0.53 -3.89 -4.27
C CYS A 39 0.67 -3.53 -5.14
N GLN A 40 0.45 -3.03 -6.37
CA GLN A 40 1.51 -2.56 -7.25
C GLN A 40 2.29 -1.41 -6.58
N GLN A 41 1.60 -0.40 -6.06
CA GLN A 41 2.20 0.75 -5.41
C GLN A 41 2.99 0.40 -4.15
N SER A 42 2.60 -0.66 -3.45
CA SER A 42 3.34 -1.18 -2.28
C SER A 42 4.58 -1.96 -2.71
N SER A 43 4.49 -2.74 -3.80
CA SER A 43 5.64 -3.47 -4.36
C SER A 43 6.68 -2.56 -4.98
N GLU A 44 6.30 -1.41 -5.54
CA GLU A 44 7.23 -0.40 -6.05
C GLU A 44 8.00 0.32 -4.93
N LYS A 45 7.48 0.28 -3.69
CA LYS A 45 8.07 0.98 -2.53
C LYS A 45 8.87 0.07 -1.59
N TYR A 46 8.77 -1.24 -1.78
CA TYR A 46 9.55 -2.26 -1.06
C TYR A 46 10.89 -2.50 -1.75
#